data_AF-A0A6L9TAK9-F1
#
_entry.id   AF-A0A6L9TAK9-F1
#
_cell.length_a   1.000
_cell.length_b   1.000
_cell.length_c   1.000
_cell.angle_alpha   90.00
_cell.angle_beta   90.00
_cell.angle_gamma   90.00
#
_symmetry.space_group_name_H-M   'P 1'
#
loop_
_entity.id
_entity.type
_entity.pdbx_description
1 polymer ?
#
loop_
_entity_poly.entity_id
_entity_poly.type
_entity_poly.pdbx_seq_one_letter_code
_entity_poly.pdbx_strand_id
1 'polypeptide(L)'
;MNDDFVLSRWKKRILPTIAASCEKSAEPVTIFIGGQPGSGKTRTQIIMRQRYSHNTVLPIIGDDFRQYHPQYRELLENHPLDMPDVTADAAGAWRYDGPIHQRKRHILHYRRHLEECIHRTQ
;
A
#
# COMPACT_ATOMS: atom_id res chain seq x y z
N MET A 1 -0.35 -7.29 -17.22
CA MET A 1 0.29 -5.95 -17.09
C MET A 1 1.77 -6.19 -16.77
N ASN A 2 2.71 -5.42 -17.32
CA ASN A 2 4.14 -5.67 -17.04
C ASN A 2 4.58 -5.11 -15.67
N ASP A 3 5.63 -5.69 -15.09
CA ASP A 3 6.11 -5.34 -13.75
C ASP A 3 6.60 -3.89 -13.64
N ASP A 4 7.23 -3.37 -14.70
CA ASP A 4 7.72 -1.99 -14.76
C ASP A 4 6.59 -0.97 -14.67
N PHE A 5 5.47 -1.25 -15.33
CA PHE A 5 4.28 -0.42 -15.25
C PHE A 5 3.69 -0.46 -13.84
N VAL A 6 3.55 -1.66 -13.26
CA VAL A 6 3.01 -1.84 -11.90
C VAL A 6 3.86 -1.04 -10.90
N LEU A 7 5.19 -1.20 -10.96
CA LEU A 7 6.13 -0.55 -10.06
C LEU A 7 6.19 0.97 -10.27
N SER A 8 6.20 1.43 -11.52
CA SER A 8 6.23 2.86 -11.83
C SER A 8 4.93 3.56 -11.40
N ARG A 9 3.78 2.94 -11.63
CA ARG A 9 2.47 3.45 -11.18
C ARG A 9 2.42 3.50 -9.66
N TRP A 10 2.85 2.44 -8.98
CA TRP A 10 2.91 2.42 -7.52
C TRP A 10 3.76 3.57 -6.96
N LYS A 11 5.01 3.70 -7.43
CA LYS A 11 5.96 4.70 -6.92
C LYS A 11 5.52 6.13 -7.21
N LYS A 12 4.97 6.40 -8.40
CA LYS A 12 4.69 7.77 -8.87
C LYS A 12 3.28 8.25 -8.52
N ARG A 13 2.32 7.33 -8.36
CA ARG A 13 0.89 7.70 -8.27
C ARG A 13 0.18 7.17 -7.04
N ILE A 14 0.49 5.96 -6.58
CA ILE A 14 -0.22 5.36 -5.44
C ILE A 14 0.44 5.77 -4.14
N LEU A 15 1.74 5.49 -4.01
CA LEU A 15 2.50 5.73 -2.79
C LEU A 15 2.42 7.20 -2.33
N PRO A 16 2.65 8.22 -3.18
CA PRO A 16 2.57 9.61 -2.74
C PRO A 16 1.18 9.99 -2.22
N THR A 17 0.11 9.43 -2.79
CA THR A 17 -1.26 9.72 -2.35
C THR A 17 -1.56 9.14 -0.97
N ILE A 18 -1.13 7.91 -0.70
CA ILE A 18 -1.48 7.24 0.55
C ILE A 18 -0.50 7.60 1.69
N ALA A 19 0.78 7.87 1.38
CA ALA A 19 1.79 8.18 2.40
C ALA A 19 1.89 9.67 2.76
N ALA A 20 1.18 10.57 2.08
CA ALA A 20 1.22 12.01 2.36
C ALA A 20 0.83 12.35 3.81
N SER A 21 0.05 11.50 4.47
CA SER A 21 -0.43 11.67 5.85
C SER A 21 0.22 10.70 6.84
N CYS A 22 1.29 10.00 6.45
CA CYS A 22 1.92 8.97 7.27
C CYS A 22 3.36 9.29 7.66
N GLU A 23 3.68 9.08 8.93
CA GLU A 23 5.04 9.20 9.44
C GLU A 23 5.76 7.84 9.46
N LYS A 24 7.09 7.87 9.39
CA LYS A 24 7.90 6.66 9.52
C LYS A 24 7.94 6.24 10.99
N SER A 25 7.69 4.96 11.26
CA SER A 25 7.90 4.35 12.58
C SER A 25 9.26 3.64 12.65
N ALA A 26 9.96 3.79 13.78
CA ALA A 26 11.14 2.98 14.10
C ALA A 26 10.79 1.50 14.30
N GLU A 27 9.58 1.23 14.78
CA GLU A 27 9.02 -0.11 15.00
C GLU A 27 7.73 -0.26 14.19
N PRO A 28 7.83 -0.58 12.89
CA PRO A 28 6.66 -0.67 12.03
C PRO A 28 5.82 -1.91 12.37
N VAL A 29 4.52 -1.71 12.56
CA VAL A 29 3.55 -2.80 12.71
C VAL A 29 2.78 -3.03 11.41
N THR A 30 2.28 -4.24 11.21
CA THR A 30 1.34 -4.55 10.12
C THR A 30 0.15 -5.30 10.66
N ILE A 31 -1.04 -4.79 10.35
CA ILE A 31 -2.30 -5.29 10.86
C ILE A 31 -3.07 -5.87 9.68
N PHE A 32 -3.30 -7.18 9.72
CA PHE A 32 -4.17 -7.85 8.75
C PHE A 32 -5.59 -7.89 9.29
N ILE A 33 -6.55 -7.42 8.50
CA ILE A 33 -7.98 -7.43 8.87
C ILE A 33 -8.70 -8.37 7.90
N GLY A 34 -9.08 -9.54 8.40
CA GLY A 34 -9.86 -10.54 7.67
C GLY A 34 -11.30 -10.63 8.16
N GLY A 35 -12.16 -11.26 7.36
CA GLY A 35 -13.56 -11.52 7.72
C GLY A 35 -14.49 -11.56 6.50
N GLN A 36 -15.65 -12.19 6.65
CA GLN A 36 -16.70 -12.25 5.63
C GLN A 36 -17.31 -10.86 5.33
N PRO A 37 -17.94 -10.64 4.16
CA PRO A 37 -18.76 -9.46 3.91
C PRO A 37 -19.76 -9.23 5.05
N GLY A 38 -19.94 -7.98 5.49
CA GLY A 38 -20.82 -7.65 6.63
C GLY A 38 -20.21 -7.87 8.03
N SER A 39 -19.03 -8.47 8.18
CA SER A 39 -18.44 -8.77 9.51
C SER A 39 -17.89 -7.57 10.29
N GLY A 40 -18.03 -6.34 9.79
CA GLY A 40 -17.55 -5.14 10.48
C GLY A 40 -16.05 -4.83 10.34
N LYS A 41 -15.38 -5.30 9.27
CA LYS A 41 -13.97 -4.97 8.99
C LYS A 41 -13.67 -3.47 8.98
N THR A 42 -14.57 -2.66 8.42
CA THR A 42 -14.47 -1.19 8.40
C THR A 42 -14.41 -0.61 9.82
N ARG A 43 -15.21 -1.15 10.76
CA ARG A 43 -15.16 -0.74 12.16
C ARG A 43 -13.81 -1.09 12.80
N THR A 44 -13.27 -2.26 12.49
CA THR A 44 -11.94 -2.68 12.94
C THR A 44 -10.86 -1.73 12.42
N GLN A 45 -10.92 -1.35 11.13
CA GLN A 45 -9.99 -0.37 10.56
C GLN A 45 -10.02 0.97 11.29
N ILE A 46 -11.22 1.49 11.61
CA ILE A 46 -11.39 2.75 12.35
C ILE A 46 -10.76 2.65 13.75
N ILE A 47 -11.06 1.58 14.50
CA ILE A 47 -10.52 1.36 15.85
C ILE A 47 -8.98 1.29 15.81
N MET A 48 -8.41 0.56 14.84
CA MET A 48 -6.96 0.43 14.73
C MET A 48 -6.29 1.77 14.39
N ARG A 49 -6.90 2.58 13.52
CA ARG A 49 -6.41 3.94 13.24
C ARG A 49 -6.47 4.87 14.45
N GLN A 50 -7.48 4.72 15.30
CA GLN A 50 -7.55 5.45 16.57
C GLN A 50 -6.49 4.97 17.56
N ARG A 51 -6.26 3.66 17.64
CA ARG A 51 -5.33 3.04 18.59
C ARG A 51 -3.85 3.41 18.37
N TYR A 52 -3.46 3.63 17.12
CA TYR A 52 -2.08 3.91 16.72
C TYR A 52 -1.84 5.37 16.30
N SER A 53 -2.76 6.28 16.64
CA SER A 53 -2.83 7.67 16.14
C SER A 53 -3.14 7.73 14.63
N HIS A 54 -4.05 8.65 14.25
CA HIS A 54 -4.65 8.73 12.90
C HIS A 54 -3.62 8.83 11.75
N ASN A 55 -2.40 9.30 12.04
CA ASN A 55 -1.35 9.59 11.06
C ASN A 55 -0.21 8.56 11.05
N THR A 56 -0.35 7.43 11.74
CA THR A 56 0.73 6.43 11.85
C THR A 56 0.40 5.11 11.16
N VAL A 57 -0.88 4.88 10.83
CA VAL A 57 -1.32 3.66 10.15
C VAL A 57 -1.84 3.95 8.76
N LEU A 58 -1.09 3.45 7.78
CA LEU A 58 -1.40 3.50 6.36
C LEU A 58 -2.40 2.38 5.97
N PRO A 59 -3.65 2.69 5.59
CA PRO A 59 -4.56 1.69 5.08
C PRO A 59 -4.11 1.27 3.67
N ILE A 60 -4.03 -0.04 3.45
CA ILE A 60 -3.76 -0.62 2.14
C ILE A 60 -4.99 -1.43 1.74
N ILE A 61 -5.90 -0.81 1.01
CA ILE A 61 -7.13 -1.43 0.50
C ILE A 61 -6.94 -1.58 -1.00
N GLY A 62 -6.83 -2.82 -1.49
CA GLY A 62 -6.50 -3.05 -2.90
C GLY A 62 -7.54 -2.50 -3.87
N ASP A 63 -8.82 -2.52 -3.49
CA ASP A 63 -9.89 -2.02 -4.34
C ASP A 63 -9.79 -0.50 -4.59
N ASP A 64 -9.29 0.27 -3.61
CA ASP A 64 -9.07 1.71 -3.77
C ASP A 64 -8.03 2.01 -4.86
N PHE A 65 -7.18 1.03 -5.22
CA PHE A 65 -6.15 1.22 -6.24
C PHE A 65 -6.65 0.98 -7.66
N ARG A 66 -7.88 0.48 -7.86
CA ARG A 66 -8.46 0.27 -9.19
C ARG A 66 -8.48 1.55 -10.02
N GLN A 67 -8.65 2.70 -9.37
CA GLN A 67 -8.63 4.02 -10.00
C GLN A 67 -7.32 4.37 -10.74
N TYR A 68 -6.22 3.67 -10.43
CA TYR A 68 -4.94 3.89 -11.10
C TYR A 68 -4.76 3.01 -12.34
N HIS A 69 -5.72 2.15 -12.66
CA HIS A 69 -5.74 1.36 -13.89
C HIS A 69 -5.97 2.28 -15.11
N PRO A 70 -5.24 2.09 -16.23
CA PRO A 70 -5.40 2.92 -17.43
C PRO A 70 -6.84 3.01 -17.94
N GLN A 71 -7.55 1.88 -17.90
CA GLN A 71 -8.93 1.78 -18.41
C GLN A 71 -9.98 2.08 -17.33
N TYR A 72 -9.59 2.44 -16.10
CA TYR A 72 -10.56 2.58 -15.00
C TYR A 72 -11.70 3.54 -15.33
N ARG A 73 -11.37 4.72 -15.88
CA ARG A 73 -12.36 5.75 -16.17
C ARG A 73 -13.33 5.32 -17.26
N GLU A 74 -12.81 4.75 -18.35
CA GLU A 74 -13.62 4.23 -19.45
C GLU A 74 -14.53 3.09 -18.99
N LEU A 75 -13.99 2.15 -18.20
CA LEU A 75 -14.76 1.04 -17.65
C LEU A 75 -15.85 1.54 -16.70
N LEU A 76 -15.55 2.52 -15.85
CA LEU A 76 -16.53 3.08 -14.93
C LEU A 76 -17.70 3.77 -15.68
N GLU A 77 -17.40 4.45 -16.78
CA GLU A 77 -18.39 5.19 -17.58
C GLU A 77 -19.20 4.26 -18.50
N ASN A 78 -18.57 3.30 -19.16
CA ASN A 78 -19.18 2.53 -20.26
C ASN A 78 -19.42 1.05 -19.93
N HIS A 79 -18.63 0.47 -19.01
CA HIS A 79 -18.62 -0.98 -18.72
C HIS A 79 -18.48 -1.27 -17.20
N PRO A 80 -19.35 -0.70 -16.34
CA PRO A 80 -19.13 -0.73 -14.88
C PRO A 80 -19.20 -2.13 -14.29
N LEU A 81 -19.90 -3.06 -14.94
CA LEU A 81 -19.99 -4.46 -14.51
C LEU A 81 -18.71 -5.25 -14.84
N ASP A 82 -17.96 -4.85 -15.87
CA ASP A 82 -16.71 -5.50 -16.27
C ASP A 82 -15.51 -4.93 -15.50
N MET A 83 -15.65 -3.71 -14.96
CA MET A 83 -14.59 -3.00 -14.23
C MET A 83 -13.92 -3.85 -13.14
N PRO A 84 -14.65 -4.58 -12.27
CA PRO A 84 -14.02 -5.38 -11.22
C PRO A 84 -13.10 -6.47 -11.78
N ASP A 85 -13.48 -7.14 -12.86
CA ASP A 85 -12.71 -8.25 -13.42
C ASP A 85 -11.50 -7.71 -14.19
N VAL A 86 -11.69 -6.70 -15.04
CA VAL A 86 -10.60 -6.10 -15.83
C VAL A 86 -9.52 -5.47 -14.95
N THR A 87 -9.89 -4.91 -13.79
CA THR A 87 -8.94 -4.24 -12.89
C THR A 87 -8.39 -5.13 -11.77
N ALA A 88 -8.86 -6.39 -11.65
CA ALA A 88 -8.52 -7.29 -10.54
C ALA A 88 -7.01 -7.54 -10.41
N ASP A 89 -6.35 -7.90 -11.52
CA ASP A 89 -4.92 -8.23 -11.54
C ASP A 89 -4.07 -7.04 -11.11
N ALA A 90 -4.36 -5.84 -11.61
CA ALA A 90 -3.63 -4.63 -11.27
C ALA A 90 -3.83 -4.25 -9.79
N ALA A 91 -5.07 -4.32 -9.30
CA ALA A 91 -5.38 -4.08 -7.89
C ALA A 91 -4.66 -5.08 -6.97
N GLY A 92 -4.58 -6.35 -7.39
CA GLY A 92 -3.80 -7.39 -6.70
C GLY A 92 -2.30 -7.07 -6.66
N ALA A 93 -1.70 -6.79 -7.82
CA ALA A 93 -0.27 -6.49 -7.92
C ALA A 93 0.12 -5.27 -7.06
N TRP A 94 -0.68 -4.20 -7.07
CA TRP A 94 -0.43 -3.03 -6.21
C TRP A 94 -0.62 -3.33 -4.72
N ARG A 95 -1.56 -4.20 -4.34
CA ARG A 95 -1.74 -4.62 -2.93
C ARG A 95 -0.52 -5.36 -2.39
N TYR A 96 0.10 -6.25 -3.19
CA TYR A 96 1.18 -7.11 -2.72
C TYR A 96 2.56 -6.53 -3.03
N ASP A 97 2.85 -6.19 -4.28
CA ASP A 97 4.20 -5.85 -4.72
C ASP A 97 4.62 -4.46 -4.27
N GLY A 98 3.68 -3.53 -4.17
CA GLY A 98 3.93 -2.16 -3.74
C GLY A 98 4.49 -2.07 -2.30
N PRO A 99 3.75 -2.56 -1.29
CA PRO A 99 4.19 -2.56 0.10
C PRO A 99 5.44 -3.42 0.35
N ILE A 100 5.57 -4.57 -0.33
CA ILE A 100 6.75 -5.45 -0.21
C ILE A 100 8.02 -4.75 -0.72
N HIS A 101 7.94 -4.05 -1.86
CA HIS A 101 9.07 -3.26 -2.38
C HIS A 101 9.46 -2.08 -1.47
N GLN A 102 8.51 -1.50 -0.72
CA GLN A 102 8.84 -0.50 0.28
C GLN A 102 9.57 -1.09 1.48
N ARG A 103 9.11 -2.24 1.99
CA ARG A 103 9.81 -2.94 3.09
C ARG A 103 11.24 -3.30 2.72
N LYS A 104 11.47 -3.88 1.53
CA LYS A 104 12.84 -4.23 1.10
C LYS A 104 13.77 -3.01 1.08
N ARG A 105 13.30 -1.85 0.61
CA ARG A 105 14.08 -0.59 0.65
C ARG A 105 14.30 -0.06 2.07
N HIS A 106 13.32 -0.19 2.96
CA HIS A 106 13.47 0.21 4.36
C HIS A 106 14.44 -0.68 5.15
N ILE A 107 14.40 -2.01 4.93
CA ILE A 107 15.35 -2.96 5.52
C ILE A 107 16.78 -2.67 5.01
N LEU A 108 16.93 -2.38 3.71
CA LEU A 108 18.23 -2.04 3.12
C LEU A 108 18.80 -0.70 3.64
N HIS A 109 17.96 0.31 3.86
CA HIS A 109 18.40 1.58 4.43
C HIS A 109 18.84 1.45 5.90
N TYR A 110 18.17 0.59 6.67
CA TYR A 110 18.56 0.30 8.06
C TYR A 110 19.90 -0.44 8.15
N ARG A 111 20.17 -1.35 7.20
CA ARG A 111 21.45 -2.08 7.14
C ARG A 111 22.64 -1.18 6.82
N ARG A 112 22.46 -0.19 5.93
CA ARG A 112 23.51 0.80 5.61
C ARG A 112 23.85 1.71 6.79
N HIS A 113 22.85 2.09 7.59
CA HIS A 113 23.08 2.92 8.77
C HIS A 113 23.76 2.15 9.91
N LEU A 114 23.50 0.85 10.05
CA LEU A 114 24.21 -0.01 10.99
C LEU A 114 25.68 -0.21 10.61
N GLU A 115 26.01 -0.36 9.32
CA GLU A 115 27.41 -0.47 8.86
C GLU A 115 28.20 0.84 9.06
N GLU A 116 27.58 2.01 8.87
CA GLU A 116 28.17 3.33 9.13
C GLU A 116 28.34 3.65 10.63
N CYS A 117 27.52 3.05 11.51
CA CYS A 117 27.72 3.12 12.97
C CYS A 117 28.83 2.18 13.45
N ILE A 118 29.00 1.01 12.84
CA ILE A 118 30.05 0.04 13.21
C ILE A 118 31.46 0.54 12.84
N HIS A 119 31.61 1.39 11.83
CA HIS A 119 32.91 1.94 11.40
C HIS A 119 33.29 3.28 12.06
N ARG A 120 32.43 3.82 12.93
CA ARG A 120 32.68 5.06 13.68
C ARG A 120 33.01 4.83 15.15
N THR A 121 33.26 3.58 15.52
CA THR A 121 33.71 3.15 16.86
C THR A 121 35.02 2.38 16.76
N GLN A 122 36.01 2.97 16.08
CA GLN A 122 37.44 2.72 16.27
C GLN A 122 38.19 4.05 16.25
#